data_AF-A0A9Q3PBA3-F1
#
_entry.id   AF-A0A9Q3PBA3-F1
#
_cell.length_a   1.000
_cell.length_b   1.000
_cell.length_c   1.000
_cell.angle_alpha   90.00
_cell.angle_beta   90.00
_cell.angle_gamma   90.00
#
_symmetry.space_group_name_H-M   'P 1'
#
loop_
_entity.id
_entity.type
_entity.pdbx_description
1 polymer ?
#
loop_
_entity_poly.entity_id
_entity_poly.type
_entity_poly.pdbx_seq_one_letter_code
_entity_poly.pdbx_strand_id
1 'polypeptide(L)'
;ANLTPGLEQYYADFVTMTRAVEYALGVQCEADLSVVSERLVSSKNVMIAFQKALTLIPTYAAKAGPTTPTGLSVQSQANRLSAYYSNVATSIPENNSNEHSSPSFQKRADQKLCNLSCGQKSFRKRVKLVQNSSTLETGNDQVTGAVQNTQAPKNCIATMAMSKQWQWEGPSASLAPHTMGPAAYDDHLYYSFGGVAEANFDSYMQTICTENHYSKAQKINEFRYGHGEFSLATNFKATDDQLRAWGDAQRFRFSQESFWTFWAFRSSTKQWSYLDAVEDGLLPQDPSQYFSPSVCQPYTSKTLNSSISQ
;
A
#
# COMPACT_ATOMS: atom_id res chain seq x y z
N ALA A 1 7.95 -21.04 -2.79
CA ALA A 1 7.01 -21.09 -1.65
C ALA A 1 7.15 -22.31 -0.72
N ASN A 2 8.22 -23.13 -0.80
CA ASN A 2 8.35 -24.32 0.07
C ASN A 2 8.89 -24.00 1.47
N LEU A 3 9.55 -22.86 1.65
CA LEU A 3 10.16 -22.45 2.93
C LEU A 3 9.14 -21.88 3.92
N THR A 4 7.99 -21.42 3.45
CA THR A 4 6.91 -20.89 4.29
C THR A 4 5.55 -21.34 3.74
N PRO A 5 5.19 -22.62 3.94
CA PRO A 5 3.92 -23.16 3.48
C PRO A 5 2.74 -22.31 3.99
N GLY A 6 1.82 -21.97 3.09
CA GLY A 6 0.63 -21.18 3.42
C GLY A 6 0.84 -19.66 3.46
N LEU A 7 2.03 -19.15 3.13
CA LEU A 7 2.30 -17.70 3.12
C LEU A 7 1.38 -16.93 2.15
N GLU A 8 1.19 -17.42 0.93
CA GLU A 8 0.27 -16.81 -0.05
C GLU A 8 -1.18 -16.78 0.48
N GLN A 9 -1.63 -17.86 1.10
CA GLN A 9 -2.98 -17.92 1.69
C GLN A 9 -3.09 -16.92 2.85
N TYR A 10 -2.07 -16.84 3.71
CA TYR A 10 -2.02 -15.87 4.80
C TYR A 10 -2.11 -14.43 4.27
N TYR A 11 -1.37 -14.10 3.21
CA TYR A 11 -1.42 -12.79 2.54
C TYR A 11 -2.82 -12.47 1.99
N ALA A 12 -3.43 -13.41 1.27
CA ALA A 12 -4.80 -13.25 0.79
C ALA A 12 -5.81 -13.08 1.94
N ASP A 13 -5.67 -13.88 2.99
CA ASP A 13 -6.52 -13.89 4.17
C ASP A 13 -6.43 -12.57 4.96
N PHE A 14 -5.22 -12.04 5.15
CA PHE A 14 -4.95 -10.78 5.82
C PHE A 14 -5.61 -9.59 5.12
N VAL A 15 -5.46 -9.50 3.80
CA VAL A 15 -6.08 -8.42 3.01
C VAL A 15 -7.60 -8.55 3.03
N THR A 16 -8.12 -9.77 2.84
CA THR A 16 -9.56 -10.04 2.86
C THR A 16 -10.18 -9.64 4.19
N MET A 17 -9.56 -10.04 5.31
CA MET A 17 -9.97 -9.65 6.67
C MET A 17 -10.01 -8.14 6.83
N THR A 18 -8.95 -7.46 6.39
CA THR A 18 -8.84 -5.99 6.48
C THR A 18 -10.02 -5.32 5.77
N ARG A 19 -10.30 -5.71 4.53
CA ARG A 19 -11.42 -5.13 3.75
C ARG A 19 -12.78 -5.46 4.37
N ALA A 20 -12.96 -6.67 4.91
CA ALA A 20 -14.19 -7.06 5.57
C ALA A 20 -14.45 -6.25 6.86
N VAL A 21 -13.40 -5.97 7.64
CA VAL A 21 -13.48 -5.14 8.85
C VAL A 21 -13.78 -3.68 8.50
N GLU A 22 -13.09 -3.12 7.51
CA GLU A 22 -13.38 -1.78 6.99
C GLU A 22 -14.84 -1.63 6.55
N TYR A 23 -15.33 -2.62 5.79
CA TYR A 23 -16.72 -2.66 5.39
C TYR A 23 -17.68 -2.71 6.59
N ALA A 24 -17.38 -3.53 7.61
CA ALA A 24 -18.17 -3.63 8.83
C ALA A 24 -18.18 -2.32 9.65
N LEU A 25 -17.13 -1.51 9.54
CA LEU A 25 -17.01 -0.17 10.13
C LEU A 25 -17.68 0.93 9.28
N GLY A 26 -18.25 0.58 8.13
CA GLY A 26 -18.86 1.52 7.20
C GLY A 26 -17.86 2.37 6.41
N VAL A 27 -16.60 1.92 6.31
CA VAL A 27 -15.58 2.51 5.45
C VAL A 27 -15.87 2.08 4.01
N GLN A 28 -15.89 3.03 3.08
CA GLN A 28 -16.16 2.75 1.67
C GLN A 28 -14.85 2.51 0.92
N CYS A 29 -14.65 1.28 0.45
CA CYS A 29 -13.48 0.91 -0.36
C CYS A 29 -13.85 0.74 -1.82
N GLU A 30 -12.89 1.04 -2.70
CA GLU A 30 -12.92 0.66 -4.11
C GLU A 30 -12.70 -0.86 -4.32
N ALA A 31 -12.56 -1.62 -3.24
CA ALA A 31 -12.41 -3.08 -3.28
C ALA A 31 -13.71 -3.75 -3.74
N ASP A 32 -13.58 -4.76 -4.61
CA ASP A 32 -14.70 -5.60 -5.01
C ASP A 32 -15.14 -6.50 -3.84
N LEU A 33 -16.24 -6.12 -3.20
CA LEU A 33 -16.80 -6.85 -2.06
C LEU A 33 -17.28 -8.27 -2.41
N SER A 34 -17.51 -8.57 -3.70
CA SER A 34 -17.84 -9.95 -4.12
C SER A 34 -16.61 -10.85 -3.92
N VAL A 35 -15.43 -10.39 -4.33
CA VAL A 35 -14.15 -11.10 -4.13
C VAL A 35 -13.83 -11.22 -2.64
N VAL A 36 -14.04 -10.16 -1.85
CA VAL A 36 -13.88 -10.24 -0.38
C VAL A 36 -14.79 -11.33 0.18
N SER A 37 -16.06 -11.33 -0.21
CA SER A 37 -17.06 -12.25 0.34
C SER A 37 -16.76 -13.69 -0.05
N GLU A 38 -16.40 -13.94 -1.31
CA GLU A 38 -15.96 -15.23 -1.81
C GLU A 38 -14.77 -15.77 -1.00
N ARG A 39 -13.71 -14.97 -0.86
CA ARG A 39 -12.51 -15.38 -0.11
C ARG A 39 -12.80 -15.60 1.37
N LEU A 40 -13.65 -14.75 1.95
CA LEU A 40 -14.07 -14.88 3.33
C LEU A 40 -14.73 -16.23 3.53
N VAL A 41 -15.74 -16.58 2.73
CA VAL A 41 -16.49 -17.85 2.90
C VAL A 41 -15.66 -19.08 2.55
N SER A 42 -14.65 -18.96 1.68
CA SER A 42 -13.77 -20.08 1.31
C SER A 42 -12.69 -20.37 2.35
N SER A 43 -12.27 -19.40 3.16
CA SER A 43 -11.21 -19.58 4.17
C SER A 43 -11.80 -19.73 5.59
N LYS A 44 -11.73 -20.95 6.13
CA LYS A 44 -12.16 -21.25 7.52
C LYS A 44 -11.45 -20.34 8.53
N ASN A 45 -10.16 -20.08 8.35
CA ASN A 45 -9.37 -19.24 9.25
C ASN A 45 -9.85 -17.79 9.23
N VAL A 46 -10.10 -17.25 8.04
CA VAL A 46 -10.63 -15.89 7.86
C VAL A 46 -12.03 -15.78 8.47
N MET A 47 -12.91 -16.75 8.24
CA MET A 47 -14.26 -16.73 8.84
C MET A 47 -14.20 -16.68 10.37
N ILE A 48 -13.40 -17.55 10.99
CA ILE A 48 -13.26 -17.59 12.45
C ILE A 48 -12.71 -16.27 12.98
N ALA A 49 -11.65 -15.75 12.35
CA ALA A 49 -11.07 -14.47 12.73
C ALA A 49 -12.07 -13.31 12.55
N PHE A 50 -12.91 -13.34 11.51
CA PHE A 50 -13.84 -12.26 11.21
C PHE A 50 -15.00 -12.27 12.19
N GLN A 51 -15.52 -13.46 12.54
CA GLN A 51 -16.51 -13.61 13.60
C GLN A 51 -16.01 -13.06 14.94
N LYS A 52 -14.73 -13.28 15.27
CA LYS A 52 -14.10 -12.68 16.46
C LYS A 52 -13.95 -11.17 16.33
N ALA A 53 -13.56 -10.66 15.16
CA ALA A 53 -13.47 -9.22 14.92
C ALA A 53 -14.84 -8.53 15.07
N LEU A 54 -15.91 -9.14 14.57
CA LEU A 54 -17.28 -8.61 14.68
C LEU A 54 -17.74 -8.39 16.12
N THR A 55 -17.29 -9.20 17.09
CA THR A 55 -17.63 -9.00 18.51
C THR A 55 -16.85 -7.85 19.15
N LEU A 56 -15.69 -7.49 18.59
CA LEU A 56 -14.82 -6.44 19.08
C LEU A 56 -15.09 -5.08 18.45
N ILE A 57 -15.56 -5.06 17.20
CA ILE A 57 -15.82 -3.84 16.41
C ILE A 57 -16.65 -2.79 17.17
N PRO A 58 -17.78 -3.12 17.82
CA PRO A 58 -18.56 -2.13 18.56
C PRO A 58 -17.78 -1.49 19.72
N THR A 59 -17.00 -2.29 20.44
CA THR A 59 -16.16 -1.84 21.56
C THR A 59 -15.10 -0.85 21.10
N TYR A 60 -14.41 -1.13 19.99
CA TYR A 60 -13.38 -0.23 19.48
C TYR A 60 -13.96 0.99 18.75
N ALA A 61 -15.07 0.84 18.04
CA ALA A 61 -15.76 1.96 17.42
C ALA A 61 -16.28 2.96 18.46
N ALA A 62 -16.78 2.50 19.61
CA ALA A 62 -17.20 3.38 20.70
C ALA A 62 -16.03 4.20 21.27
N LYS A 63 -14.84 3.61 21.38
CA LYS A 63 -13.62 4.30 21.83
C LYS A 63 -13.13 5.37 20.85
N ALA A 64 -13.35 5.19 19.55
CA ALA A 64 -12.92 6.12 18.52
C ALA A 64 -13.78 7.41 18.42
N GLY A 65 -14.88 7.50 19.18
CA GLY A 65 -15.81 8.63 19.14
C GLY A 65 -16.86 8.49 18.01
N PRO A 66 -18.10 8.99 18.21
CA PRO A 66 -19.20 8.71 17.29
C PRO A 66 -19.14 9.58 16.04
N THR A 67 -19.11 8.93 14.89
CA THR A 67 -20.09 9.09 13.79
C THR A 67 -19.73 8.08 12.70
N THR A 68 -20.62 7.11 12.47
CA THR A 68 -20.65 6.37 11.20
C THR A 68 -21.53 7.13 10.22
N PRO A 69 -21.06 7.38 8.98
CA PRO A 69 -21.82 8.15 7.98
C PRO A 69 -23.14 7.51 7.55
N THR A 70 -23.37 6.23 7.86
CA THR A 70 -24.46 5.42 7.27
C THR A 70 -25.78 5.50 8.02
N GLY A 71 -25.87 6.20 9.16
CA GLY A 71 -27.08 6.22 10.00
C GLY A 71 -27.44 4.88 10.66
N LEU A 72 -26.80 3.79 10.25
CA LEU A 72 -26.78 2.51 10.94
C LEU A 72 -25.68 2.55 12.01
N SER A 73 -26.01 2.11 13.23
CA SER A 73 -24.98 1.92 14.25
C SER A 73 -24.01 0.84 13.76
N VAL A 74 -22.72 1.01 14.03
CA VAL A 74 -21.69 -0.02 13.79
C VAL A 74 -22.15 -1.39 14.32
N GLN A 75 -22.83 -1.40 15.47
CA GLN A 75 -23.44 -2.59 16.05
C GLN A 75 -24.45 -3.26 15.12
N SER A 76 -25.37 -2.49 14.51
CA SER A 76 -26.38 -3.04 13.60
C SER A 76 -25.74 -3.65 12.35
N GLN A 77 -24.68 -3.03 11.81
CA GLN A 77 -23.95 -3.55 10.66
C GLN A 77 -23.19 -4.83 11.01
N ALA A 78 -22.49 -4.84 12.15
CA ALA A 78 -21.80 -6.03 12.66
C ALA A 78 -22.77 -7.20 12.89
N ASN A 79 -23.95 -6.94 13.47
CA ASN A 79 -24.97 -7.96 13.70
C ASN A 79 -25.52 -8.54 12.39
N ARG A 80 -25.75 -7.70 11.37
CA ARG A 80 -26.21 -8.16 10.05
C ARG A 80 -25.17 -9.04 9.35
N LEU A 81 -23.90 -8.64 9.42
CA LEU A 81 -22.79 -9.41 8.88
C LEU A 81 -22.63 -10.74 9.62
N SER A 82 -22.69 -10.72 10.96
CA SER A 82 -22.65 -11.94 11.78
C SER A 82 -23.76 -12.91 11.38
N ALA A 83 -25.01 -12.44 11.28
CA ALA A 83 -26.14 -13.26 10.88
C ALA A 83 -25.99 -13.82 9.44
N TYR A 84 -25.51 -13.00 8.49
CA TYR A 84 -25.25 -13.46 7.13
C TYR A 84 -24.23 -14.61 7.12
N TYR A 85 -23.09 -14.41 7.75
CA TYR A 85 -21.99 -15.37 7.71
C TYR A 85 -22.23 -16.63 8.55
N SER A 86 -23.00 -16.55 9.63
CA SER A 86 -23.46 -17.74 10.36
C SER A 86 -24.33 -18.64 9.48
N ASN A 87 -25.23 -18.07 8.68
CA ASN A 87 -26.07 -18.84 7.76
C ASN A 87 -25.27 -19.47 6.61
N VAL A 88 -24.27 -18.75 6.09
CA VAL A 88 -23.39 -19.29 5.04
C VAL A 88 -22.54 -20.43 5.59
N ALA A 89 -21.95 -20.29 6.78
CA ALA A 89 -21.12 -21.32 7.39
C ALA A 89 -21.87 -22.66 7.58
N THR A 90 -23.15 -22.63 7.95
CA THR A 90 -23.97 -23.85 8.09
C THR A 90 -24.32 -24.52 6.76
N SER A 91 -24.12 -23.82 5.63
CA SER A 91 -24.45 -24.33 4.29
C SER A 91 -23.26 -24.89 3.52
N ILE A 92 -22.04 -24.75 4.05
CA ILE A 92 -20.84 -25.34 3.46
C ILE A 92 -20.76 -26.79 3.94
N PRO A 93 -20.99 -27.79 3.06
CA PRO A 93 -20.80 -29.19 3.45
C PRO A 93 -19.35 -29.41 3.88
N GLU A 94 -19.14 -30.13 4.98
CA GLU A 94 -17.82 -30.59 5.42
C GLU A 94 -17.25 -31.60 4.42
N ASN A 95 -16.79 -31.12 3.26
CA ASN A 95 -16.08 -31.95 2.30
C ASN A 95 -14.60 -32.02 2.70
N ASN A 96 -14.22 -33.15 3.28
CA ASN A 96 -12.84 -33.55 3.60
C ASN A 96 -12.02 -33.91 2.34
N SER A 97 -11.94 -33.05 1.32
CA SER A 97 -11.11 -33.35 0.14
C SER A 97 -10.38 -32.12 -0.43
N ASN A 98 -9.06 -32.26 -0.49
CA ASN A 98 -8.08 -31.36 -1.11
C ASN A 98 -8.18 -31.35 -2.65
N GLU A 99 -9.31 -30.91 -3.24
CA GLU A 99 -9.35 -30.68 -4.68
C GLU A 99 -9.99 -29.33 -5.03
N HIS A 100 -9.17 -28.46 -5.62
CA HIS A 100 -9.58 -27.21 -6.27
C HIS A 100 -10.44 -27.52 -7.49
N SER A 101 -11.76 -27.32 -7.37
CA SER A 101 -12.65 -27.13 -8.52
C SER A 101 -13.64 -25.99 -8.24
N SER A 102 -13.71 -25.03 -9.17
CA SER A 102 -14.47 -23.77 -9.05
C SER A 102 -16.00 -23.97 -9.13
N PRO A 103 -16.84 -23.16 -8.42
CA PRO A 103 -18.27 -23.47 -8.29
C PRO A 103 -19.22 -22.52 -9.05
N SER A 104 -20.30 -23.11 -9.57
CA SER A 104 -21.49 -22.43 -10.09
C SER A 104 -22.44 -21.88 -9.01
N PHE A 105 -22.05 -21.97 -7.73
CA PHE A 105 -22.85 -21.58 -6.55
C PHE A 105 -22.75 -20.08 -6.19
N GLN A 106 -21.78 -19.36 -6.77
CA GLN A 106 -21.44 -17.96 -6.43
C GLN A 106 -22.52 -16.92 -6.76
N LYS A 107 -23.19 -17.03 -7.91
CA LYS A 107 -24.06 -15.95 -8.44
C LYS A 107 -25.27 -15.60 -7.56
N ARG A 108 -25.73 -16.49 -6.68
CA ARG A 108 -26.89 -16.23 -5.79
C ARG A 108 -26.51 -15.55 -4.47
N ALA A 109 -25.29 -15.75 -3.97
CA ALA A 109 -24.82 -15.16 -2.72
C ALA A 109 -24.51 -13.66 -2.90
N ASP A 110 -23.82 -13.33 -4.00
CA ASP A 110 -23.43 -11.95 -4.34
C ASP A 110 -24.63 -11.02 -4.47
N GLN A 111 -25.72 -11.51 -5.07
CA GLN A 111 -26.93 -10.72 -5.27
C GLN A 111 -27.66 -10.43 -3.94
N LYS A 112 -27.57 -11.31 -2.94
CA LYS A 112 -28.23 -11.13 -1.64
C LYS A 112 -27.44 -10.18 -0.74
N LEU A 113 -26.11 -10.23 -0.79
CA LEU A 113 -25.25 -9.27 -0.06
C LEU A 113 -25.35 -7.86 -0.65
N CYS A 114 -25.37 -7.76 -1.98
CA CYS A 114 -25.57 -6.51 -2.71
C CYS A 114 -26.96 -5.91 -2.41
N ASN A 115 -28.02 -6.72 -2.36
CA ASN A 115 -29.36 -6.25 -1.96
C ASN A 115 -29.46 -5.83 -0.48
N LEU A 116 -28.59 -6.31 0.39
CA LEU A 116 -28.54 -5.92 1.81
C LEU A 116 -27.80 -4.59 2.03
N SER A 117 -26.91 -4.15 1.14
CA SER A 117 -26.14 -2.92 1.34
C SER A 117 -26.31 -1.84 0.27
N CYS A 118 -26.72 -2.18 -0.95
CA CYS A 118 -26.94 -1.22 -2.04
C CYS A 118 -28.30 -0.53 -1.98
N GLY A 119 -28.75 -0.11 -0.79
CA GLY A 119 -29.85 0.84 -0.63
C GLY A 119 -29.61 2.21 -1.27
N GLN A 120 -28.52 2.39 -2.02
CA GLN A 120 -28.27 3.55 -2.86
C GLN A 120 -28.52 3.20 -4.33
N LYS A 121 -29.56 3.83 -4.89
CA LYS A 121 -29.87 3.83 -6.32
C LYS A 121 -28.60 4.01 -7.14
N SER A 122 -28.38 3.10 -8.08
CA SER A 122 -27.36 3.14 -9.14
C SER A 122 -27.12 4.58 -9.64
N PHE A 123 -26.02 5.18 -9.20
CA PHE A 123 -25.48 6.39 -9.83
C PHE A 123 -24.44 5.93 -10.86
N ARG A 124 -24.93 5.51 -12.03
CA ARG A 124 -24.10 5.51 -13.26
C ARG A 124 -23.80 6.96 -13.63
N LYS A 125 -22.84 7.59 -12.97
CA LYS A 125 -22.27 8.85 -13.47
C LYS A 125 -21.11 8.49 -14.40
N ARG A 126 -21.33 8.65 -15.71
CA ARG A 126 -20.23 8.73 -16.68
C ARG A 126 -19.30 9.84 -16.21
N VAL A 127 -18.11 9.49 -15.75
CA VAL A 127 -17.01 10.45 -15.60
C VAL A 127 -16.59 10.83 -17.02
N LYS A 128 -17.06 11.98 -17.49
CA LYS A 128 -16.36 12.71 -18.55
C LYS A 128 -15.16 13.37 -17.89
N LEU A 129 -13.96 13.01 -18.32
CA LEU A 129 -12.76 13.82 -18.11
C LEU A 129 -13.07 15.23 -18.62
N VAL A 130 -12.97 16.22 -17.73
CA VAL A 130 -12.87 17.63 -18.11
C VAL A 130 -11.66 18.16 -17.36
N GLN A 131 -10.59 18.39 -18.13
CA GLN A 131 -9.47 19.24 -17.74
C GLN A 131 -9.94 20.70 -17.65
N ASN A 132 -9.14 21.51 -16.97
CA ASN A 132 -9.15 22.98 -16.87
C ASN A 132 -10.14 23.54 -15.83
N SER A 133 -9.92 24.70 -15.23
CA SER A 133 -8.76 25.56 -15.00
C SER A 133 -9.28 26.60 -13.97
N SER A 134 -8.38 27.25 -13.25
CA SER A 134 -8.66 28.33 -12.30
C SER A 134 -9.65 29.38 -12.82
N THR A 135 -10.64 29.76 -11.99
CA THR A 135 -11.09 31.15 -11.83
C THR A 135 -11.90 31.30 -10.55
N LEU A 136 -11.49 32.24 -9.71
CA LEU A 136 -12.28 32.78 -8.59
C LEU A 136 -13.46 33.56 -9.15
N GLU A 137 -14.67 33.29 -8.66
CA GLU A 137 -15.72 34.31 -8.55
C GLU A 137 -16.47 34.15 -7.22
N THR A 138 -16.61 35.28 -6.54
CA THR A 138 -17.31 35.49 -5.28
C THR A 138 -18.80 35.70 -5.55
N GLY A 139 -19.67 34.85 -4.98
CA GLY A 139 -21.12 35.02 -4.98
C GLY A 139 -21.70 34.69 -3.61
N ASN A 140 -22.24 35.71 -2.94
CA ASN A 140 -23.00 35.62 -1.70
C ASN A 140 -24.38 35.01 -1.98
N ASP A 141 -24.69 33.85 -1.40
CA ASP A 141 -26.06 33.40 -1.19
C ASP A 141 -26.22 32.82 0.21
N GLN A 142 -27.04 33.50 1.02
CA GLN A 142 -27.51 33.04 2.32
C GLN A 142 -28.46 31.86 2.12
N VAL A 143 -27.97 30.64 2.40
CA VAL A 143 -28.82 29.44 2.55
C VAL A 143 -28.89 29.05 4.02
N THR A 144 -30.12 28.98 4.52
CA THR A 144 -30.52 28.55 5.85
C THR A 144 -29.89 27.22 6.25
N GLY A 145 -29.11 27.24 7.34
CA GLY A 145 -28.27 26.14 7.80
C GLY A 145 -29.06 24.95 8.36
N ALA A 146 -29.14 23.88 7.57
CA ALA A 146 -28.94 22.55 8.12
C ALA A 146 -27.44 22.29 8.10
N VAL A 147 -26.80 22.25 9.27
CA VAL A 147 -25.42 21.78 9.41
C VAL A 147 -25.44 20.28 9.09
N GLN A 148 -25.39 19.94 7.81
CA GLN A 148 -24.94 18.63 7.40
C GLN A 148 -23.49 18.57 7.84
N ASN A 149 -23.27 17.83 8.93
CA ASN A 149 -21.95 17.42 9.35
C ASN A 149 -21.39 16.55 8.21
N THR A 150 -20.80 17.18 7.19
CA THR A 150 -20.14 16.51 6.08
C THR A 150 -18.84 15.94 6.62
N GLN A 151 -18.98 14.87 7.40
CA GLN A 151 -17.86 14.07 7.82
C GLN A 151 -17.14 13.63 6.54
N ALA A 152 -15.85 13.97 6.44
CA ALA A 152 -15.05 13.59 5.30
C ALA A 152 -15.23 12.08 5.04
N PRO A 153 -15.34 11.65 3.77
CA PRO A 153 -15.48 10.24 3.45
C PRO A 153 -14.33 9.46 4.11
N LYS A 154 -14.67 8.41 4.86
CA LYS A 154 -13.67 7.52 5.44
C LYS A 154 -13.06 6.74 4.29
N ASN A 155 -11.81 7.06 3.97
CA ASN A 155 -11.03 6.35 2.97
C ASN A 155 -10.45 5.07 3.58
N CYS A 156 -10.29 4.06 2.73
CA CYS A 156 -9.70 2.80 3.16
C CYS A 156 -8.20 2.94 3.41
N ILE A 157 -7.70 2.15 4.36
CA ILE A 157 -6.26 2.05 4.59
C ILE A 157 -5.62 1.40 3.36
N ALA A 158 -4.48 1.92 2.95
CA ALA A 158 -3.70 1.29 1.89
C ALA A 158 -2.99 0.05 2.44
N THR A 159 -3.04 -1.06 1.71
CA THR A 159 -2.17 -2.19 2.00
C THR A 159 -0.80 -1.90 1.41
N MET A 160 0.25 -1.84 2.22
CA MET A 160 1.62 -1.80 1.72
C MET A 160 2.12 -3.24 1.51
N ALA A 161 2.68 -3.51 0.34
CA ALA A 161 3.24 -4.81 -0.01
C ALA A 161 4.63 -4.61 -0.60
N MET A 162 5.54 -5.55 -0.40
CA MET A 162 6.80 -5.56 -1.14
C MET A 162 6.51 -5.60 -2.65
N SER A 163 7.27 -4.88 -3.46
CA SER A 163 7.20 -4.96 -4.93
C SER A 163 7.27 -6.41 -5.42
N LYS A 164 6.57 -6.74 -6.51
CA LYS A 164 6.72 -8.05 -7.17
C LYS A 164 8.14 -8.31 -7.66
N GLN A 165 8.95 -7.25 -7.84
CA GLN A 165 10.33 -7.35 -8.32
C GLN A 165 11.33 -7.65 -7.21
N TRP A 166 10.98 -7.38 -5.95
CA TRP A 166 11.90 -7.48 -4.83
C TRP A 166 12.22 -8.93 -4.43
N GLN A 167 11.25 -9.84 -4.59
CA GLN A 167 11.37 -11.19 -4.04
C GLN A 167 12.18 -12.12 -4.95
N TRP A 168 13.18 -12.77 -4.36
CA TRP A 168 14.07 -13.72 -5.03
C TRP A 168 13.34 -14.98 -5.58
N GLU A 169 12.19 -15.36 -5.02
CA GLU A 169 11.32 -16.44 -5.53
C GLU A 169 10.25 -15.96 -6.52
N GLY A 170 10.28 -14.69 -6.93
CA GLY A 170 9.27 -14.10 -7.79
C GLY A 170 7.99 -13.70 -7.03
N PRO A 171 6.88 -13.44 -7.76
CA PRO A 171 5.71 -12.76 -7.20
C PRO A 171 5.00 -13.48 -6.04
N SER A 172 5.11 -14.80 -5.95
CA SER A 172 4.48 -15.66 -4.94
C SER A 172 4.94 -15.38 -3.51
N ALA A 173 6.17 -14.89 -3.34
CA ALA A 173 6.70 -14.52 -2.04
C ALA A 173 6.29 -13.09 -1.61
N SER A 174 5.53 -12.37 -2.45
CA SER A 174 5.03 -11.02 -2.14
C SER A 174 3.53 -11.02 -1.84
N LEU A 175 3.10 -10.11 -0.97
CA LEU A 175 1.70 -9.76 -0.74
C LEU A 175 1.06 -9.05 -1.95
N ALA A 176 1.87 -8.49 -2.87
CA ALA A 176 1.44 -7.64 -3.97
C ALA A 176 0.34 -8.25 -4.86
N PRO A 177 0.41 -9.54 -5.28
CA PRO A 177 -0.67 -10.17 -6.07
C PRO A 177 -2.00 -10.31 -5.32
N HIS A 178 -1.99 -10.21 -4.00
CA HIS A 178 -3.16 -10.42 -3.15
C HIS A 178 -3.79 -9.11 -2.65
N THR A 179 -3.17 -7.96 -2.95
CA THR A 179 -3.68 -6.63 -2.60
C THR A 179 -5.08 -6.41 -3.18
N MET A 180 -5.92 -5.68 -2.45
CA MET A 180 -7.31 -5.40 -2.83
C MET A 180 -7.71 -4.00 -2.33
N GLY A 181 -8.18 -3.14 -3.24
CA GLY A 181 -8.37 -1.73 -2.96
C GLY A 181 -7.06 -0.94 -3.03
N PRO A 182 -6.95 0.20 -2.32
CA PRO A 182 -5.73 1.00 -2.31
C PRO A 182 -4.52 0.19 -1.86
N ALA A 183 -3.44 0.26 -2.65
CA ALA A 183 -2.18 -0.41 -2.35
C ALA A 183 -1.01 0.53 -2.59
N ALA A 184 0.07 0.30 -1.84
CA ALA A 184 1.39 0.87 -2.10
C ALA A 184 2.42 -0.27 -2.17
N TYR A 185 3.47 -0.05 -2.97
CA TYR A 185 4.47 -1.06 -3.28
C TYR A 185 5.83 -0.58 -2.79
N ASP A 186 6.46 -1.41 -1.98
CA ASP A 186 7.63 -1.07 -1.20
C ASP A 186 8.86 -1.84 -1.70
N ASP A 187 9.96 -1.14 -1.91
CA ASP A 187 11.28 -1.72 -2.09
C ASP A 187 12.24 -1.29 -0.97
N HIS A 188 13.00 -2.27 -0.47
CA HIS A 188 14.09 -2.02 0.45
C HIS A 188 15.41 -2.13 -0.32
N LEU A 189 16.22 -1.09 -0.28
CA LEU A 189 17.46 -1.04 -1.03
C LEU A 189 18.65 -0.71 -0.12
N TYR A 190 19.47 -1.74 0.11
CA TYR A 190 20.68 -1.65 0.94
C TYR A 190 21.89 -2.14 0.17
N TYR A 191 22.76 -1.22 -0.21
CA TYR A 191 24.00 -1.56 -0.91
C TYR A 191 25.06 -2.14 0.03
N SER A 192 24.97 -1.86 1.34
CA SER A 192 25.92 -2.32 2.37
C SER A 192 25.99 -3.84 2.54
N PHE A 193 25.01 -4.60 2.02
CA PHE A 193 25.04 -6.07 2.07
C PHE A 193 25.66 -6.70 0.80
N GLY A 194 26.07 -5.88 -0.19
CA GLY A 194 26.64 -6.33 -1.45
C GLY A 194 25.60 -6.83 -2.46
N GLY A 195 26.07 -7.33 -3.60
CA GLY A 195 25.23 -7.94 -4.67
C GLY A 195 24.51 -6.96 -5.60
N VAL A 196 24.49 -5.66 -5.28
CA VAL A 196 23.83 -4.61 -6.10
C VAL A 196 24.85 -3.80 -6.92
N ALA A 197 26.02 -3.55 -6.35
CA ALA A 197 27.10 -2.79 -6.96
C ALA A 197 28.46 -3.20 -6.35
N GLU A 198 29.55 -2.89 -7.05
CA GLU A 198 30.89 -3.04 -6.49
C GLU A 198 31.07 -2.13 -5.27
N ALA A 199 31.89 -2.56 -4.30
CA ALA A 199 32.09 -1.89 -3.01
C ALA A 199 32.97 -0.63 -3.13
N ASN A 200 32.54 0.35 -3.93
CA ASN A 200 33.19 1.65 -4.08
C ASN A 200 32.17 2.74 -4.44
N PHE A 201 32.57 3.99 -4.21
CA PHE A 201 31.71 5.16 -4.41
C PHE A 201 31.21 5.30 -5.86
N ASP A 202 32.08 5.19 -6.85
CA ASP A 202 31.69 5.40 -8.25
C ASP A 202 30.68 4.36 -8.73
N SER A 203 30.83 3.09 -8.32
CA SER A 203 29.87 2.05 -8.64
C SER A 203 28.52 2.28 -7.98
N TYR A 204 28.48 2.70 -6.71
CA TYR A 204 27.22 3.03 -6.03
C TYR A 204 26.49 4.17 -6.74
N MET A 205 27.21 5.25 -7.04
CA MET A 205 26.65 6.42 -7.71
C MET A 205 26.16 6.09 -9.12
N GLN A 206 26.94 5.31 -9.89
CA GLN A 206 26.53 4.85 -11.21
C GLN A 206 25.26 4.01 -11.13
N THR A 207 25.19 3.04 -10.22
CA THR A 207 24.03 2.15 -10.09
C THR A 207 22.79 2.93 -9.67
N ILE A 208 22.83 3.71 -8.58
CA ILE A 208 21.64 4.43 -8.10
C ILE A 208 21.17 5.45 -9.14
N CYS A 209 22.07 6.22 -9.76
CA CYS A 209 21.68 7.28 -10.68
C CYS A 209 21.15 6.76 -12.02
N THR A 210 21.34 5.47 -12.33
CA THR A 210 20.85 4.85 -13.57
C THR A 210 19.81 3.75 -13.34
N GLU A 211 19.43 3.48 -12.09
CA GLU A 211 18.40 2.49 -11.79
C GLU A 211 17.06 2.87 -12.42
N ASN A 212 16.24 1.86 -12.70
CA ASN A 212 14.95 2.03 -13.36
C ASN A 212 13.79 1.31 -12.65
N HIS A 213 13.92 1.04 -11.34
CA HIS A 213 12.92 0.30 -10.55
C HIS A 213 11.53 0.92 -10.65
N TYR A 214 11.38 2.23 -10.45
CA TYR A 214 10.09 2.90 -10.59
C TYR A 214 9.43 2.68 -11.96
N SER A 215 10.20 2.83 -13.04
CA SER A 215 9.67 2.60 -14.40
C SER A 215 9.27 1.14 -14.64
N LYS A 216 9.97 0.19 -14.03
CA LYS A 216 9.61 -1.24 -14.08
C LYS A 216 8.35 -1.51 -13.26
N ALA A 217 8.22 -0.93 -12.07
CA ALA A 217 7.05 -1.07 -11.21
C ALA A 217 5.77 -0.58 -11.92
N GLN A 218 5.86 0.59 -12.57
CA GLN A 218 4.77 1.12 -13.40
C GLN A 218 4.35 0.15 -14.51
N LYS A 219 5.30 -0.54 -15.18
CA LYS A 219 4.99 -1.51 -16.25
C LYS A 219 4.23 -2.74 -15.77
N ILE A 220 4.27 -3.05 -14.47
CA ILE A 220 3.56 -4.18 -13.85
C ILE A 220 2.38 -3.72 -12.95
N ASN A 221 1.91 -2.50 -13.18
CA ASN A 221 0.78 -1.85 -12.51
C ASN A 221 0.99 -1.58 -11.01
N GLU A 222 2.23 -1.39 -10.58
CA GLU A 222 2.59 -0.98 -9.22
C GLU A 222 2.78 0.54 -9.17
N PHE A 223 1.70 1.30 -9.35
CA PHE A 223 1.79 2.76 -9.57
C PHE A 223 2.17 3.56 -8.32
N ARG A 224 1.75 3.12 -7.13
CA ARG A 224 2.09 3.73 -5.83
C ARG A 224 3.33 3.07 -5.25
N TYR A 225 4.41 3.14 -6.01
CA TYR A 225 5.69 2.54 -5.66
C TYR A 225 6.60 3.54 -4.95
N GLY A 226 7.45 3.06 -4.04
CA GLY A 226 8.47 3.85 -3.35
C GLY A 226 9.46 2.97 -2.60
N HIS A 227 10.52 3.58 -2.09
CA HIS A 227 11.52 2.90 -1.28
C HIS A 227 11.22 3.06 0.23
N GLY A 228 10.57 2.09 0.85
CA GLY A 228 10.21 2.11 2.26
C GLY A 228 11.38 1.89 3.21
N GLU A 229 12.53 1.42 2.70
CA GLU A 229 13.76 1.39 3.50
C GLU A 229 15.01 1.64 2.65
N PHE A 230 15.84 2.59 3.12
CA PHE A 230 17.21 2.78 2.67
C PHE A 230 18.04 3.44 3.79
N SER A 231 19.37 3.44 3.67
CA SER A 231 20.26 4.10 4.64
C SER A 231 21.48 4.73 3.96
N LEU A 232 22.35 5.39 4.73
CA LEU A 232 23.66 5.85 4.22
C LEU A 232 24.75 4.77 4.35
N ALA A 233 24.41 3.57 4.81
CA ALA A 233 25.40 2.53 5.04
C ALA A 233 26.06 2.06 3.75
N THR A 234 27.37 1.88 3.82
CA THR A 234 28.21 1.41 2.71
C THR A 234 29.03 0.20 3.15
N ASN A 235 29.37 -0.70 2.23
CA ASN A 235 30.32 -1.79 2.49
C ASN A 235 31.78 -1.40 2.19
N PHE A 236 32.04 -0.11 2.02
CA PHE A 236 33.37 0.49 1.88
C PHE A 236 33.50 1.70 2.81
N LYS A 237 34.73 2.14 3.08
CA LYS A 237 34.99 3.32 3.90
C LYS A 237 34.70 4.60 3.11
N ALA A 238 33.50 5.15 3.27
CA ALA A 238 33.11 6.43 2.69
C ALA A 238 33.56 7.61 3.56
N THR A 239 33.94 8.70 2.91
CA THR A 239 34.11 10.03 3.54
C THR A 239 32.76 10.70 3.76
N ASP A 240 32.70 11.74 4.61
CA ASP A 240 31.45 12.47 4.84
C ASP A 240 30.93 13.18 3.57
N ASP A 241 31.83 13.69 2.70
CA ASP A 241 31.44 14.24 1.39
C ASP A 241 30.83 13.19 0.47
N GLN A 242 31.39 11.98 0.46
CA GLN A 242 30.82 10.86 -0.28
C GLN A 242 29.47 10.45 0.29
N LEU A 243 29.28 10.45 1.61
CA LEU A 243 27.99 10.13 2.23
C LEU A 243 26.93 11.19 1.94
N ARG A 244 27.29 12.48 1.91
CA ARG A 244 26.38 13.55 1.44
C ARG A 244 25.93 13.32 0.01
N ALA A 245 26.88 13.12 -0.91
CA ALA A 245 26.57 12.86 -2.31
C ALA A 245 25.74 11.58 -2.49
N TRP A 246 26.06 10.53 -1.73
CA TRP A 246 25.32 9.27 -1.71
C TRP A 246 23.88 9.45 -1.22
N GLY A 247 23.68 10.17 -0.11
CA GLY A 247 22.36 10.49 0.42
C GLY A 247 21.51 11.34 -0.53
N ASP A 248 22.13 12.31 -1.19
CA ASP A 248 21.45 13.11 -2.21
C ASP A 248 21.07 12.29 -3.43
N ALA A 249 21.95 11.41 -3.92
CA ALA A 249 21.67 10.58 -5.09
C ALA A 249 20.50 9.62 -4.84
N GLN A 250 20.48 8.92 -3.70
CA GLN A 250 19.36 8.07 -3.29
C GLN A 250 18.06 8.87 -3.23
N ARG A 251 18.04 9.98 -2.46
CA ARG A 251 16.83 10.80 -2.32
C ARG A 251 16.39 11.46 -3.63
N PHE A 252 17.32 11.80 -4.51
CA PHE A 252 17.01 12.35 -5.84
C PHE A 252 16.27 11.34 -6.71
N ARG A 253 16.66 10.06 -6.65
CA ARG A 253 15.93 8.97 -7.32
C ARG A 253 14.58 8.73 -6.67
N PHE A 254 14.57 8.51 -5.36
CA PHE A 254 13.34 8.11 -4.67
C PHE A 254 12.28 9.23 -4.60
N SER A 255 12.69 10.50 -4.71
CA SER A 255 11.72 11.61 -4.81
C SER A 255 11.01 11.71 -6.16
N GLN A 256 11.41 10.91 -7.16
CA GLN A 256 10.64 10.72 -8.40
C GLN A 256 9.51 9.69 -8.24
N GLU A 257 9.47 9.00 -7.09
CA GLU A 257 8.54 7.93 -6.77
C GLU A 257 7.40 8.47 -5.87
N SER A 258 6.58 7.59 -5.30
CA SER A 258 5.45 8.03 -4.45
C SER A 258 5.87 8.34 -3.01
N PHE A 259 6.92 7.69 -2.51
CA PHE A 259 7.41 7.86 -1.14
C PHE A 259 8.84 7.33 -1.00
N TRP A 260 9.50 7.73 0.08
CA TRP A 260 10.69 7.07 0.59
C TRP A 260 10.72 7.15 2.12
N THR A 261 11.37 6.18 2.76
CA THR A 261 11.55 6.17 4.22
C THR A 261 12.97 5.75 4.58
N PHE A 262 13.64 6.57 5.38
CA PHE A 262 15.00 6.30 5.86
C PHE A 262 14.99 5.32 7.03
N TRP A 263 15.81 4.28 6.94
CA TRP A 263 16.04 3.31 8.00
C TRP A 263 17.33 3.62 8.79
N ALA A 264 17.27 4.06 10.05
CA ALA A 264 16.11 4.27 10.90
C ALA A 264 16.08 5.70 11.46
N PHE A 265 14.99 6.06 12.16
CA PHE A 265 14.85 7.38 12.78
C PHE A 265 16.00 7.70 13.76
N ARG A 266 16.43 6.71 14.55
CA ARG A 266 17.63 6.74 15.38
C ARG A 266 18.32 5.38 15.42
N SER A 267 19.65 5.40 15.53
CA SER A 267 20.50 4.22 15.73
C SER A 267 21.79 4.62 16.45
N SER A 268 22.64 3.65 16.81
CA SER A 268 23.95 3.91 17.42
C SER A 268 25.04 4.33 16.42
N THR A 269 24.73 4.31 15.11
CA THR A 269 25.67 4.67 14.05
C THR A 269 25.02 5.66 13.10
N LYS A 270 25.75 6.73 12.75
CA LYS A 270 25.22 7.84 11.94
C LYS A 270 24.69 7.41 10.57
N GLN A 271 25.27 6.37 9.97
CA GLN A 271 24.81 5.87 8.66
C GLN A 271 23.43 5.20 8.69
N TRP A 272 23.01 4.74 9.87
CA TRP A 272 21.73 4.06 10.11
C TRP A 272 20.78 4.92 10.97
N SER A 273 21.12 6.19 11.21
CA SER A 273 20.40 7.10 12.09
C SER A 273 20.10 8.39 11.34
N TYR A 274 18.84 8.60 10.97
CA TYR A 274 18.42 9.78 10.22
C TYR A 274 18.76 11.07 10.97
N LEU A 275 18.40 11.13 12.26
CA LEU A 275 18.64 12.32 13.06
C LEU A 275 20.12 12.63 13.25
N ASP A 276 20.96 11.63 13.52
CA ASP A 276 22.40 11.86 13.68
C ASP A 276 23.05 12.23 12.35
N ALA A 277 22.59 11.65 11.23
CA ALA A 277 23.04 12.04 9.89
C ALA A 277 22.67 13.50 9.56
N VAL A 278 21.51 13.98 10.00
CA VAL A 278 21.12 15.40 9.87
C VAL A 278 21.97 16.30 10.76
N GLU A 279 22.19 15.90 12.02
CA GLU A 279 23.02 16.66 12.99
C GLU A 279 24.48 16.79 12.52
N ASP A 280 25.04 15.71 11.97
CA ASP A 280 26.41 15.66 11.43
C ASP A 280 26.54 16.34 10.04
N GLY A 281 25.44 16.85 9.47
CA GLY A 281 25.45 17.46 8.13
C GLY A 281 25.74 16.48 6.99
N LEU A 282 25.34 15.21 7.15
CA LEU A 282 25.33 14.19 6.10
C LEU A 282 24.01 14.16 5.32
N LEU A 283 22.93 14.62 5.96
CA LEU A 283 21.62 14.89 5.35
C LEU A 283 21.20 16.34 5.67
N PRO A 284 20.42 17.00 4.81
CA PRO A 284 19.93 18.34 5.08
C PRO A 284 18.83 18.33 6.14
N GLN A 285 18.69 19.44 6.87
CA GLN A 285 17.65 19.60 7.89
C GLN A 285 16.23 19.54 7.29
N ASP A 286 16.04 20.15 6.12
CA ASP A 286 14.79 20.02 5.35
C ASP A 286 14.91 18.79 4.43
N PRO A 287 14.10 17.72 4.64
CA PRO A 287 14.16 16.50 3.84
C PRO A 287 13.85 16.71 2.36
N SER A 288 13.22 17.84 1.98
CA SER A 288 12.94 18.19 0.58
C SER A 288 14.14 18.79 -0.16
N GLN A 289 15.19 19.19 0.56
CA GLN A 289 16.39 19.81 -0.01
C GLN A 289 17.48 18.80 -0.29
N TYR A 290 18.45 19.22 -1.10
CA TYR A 290 19.68 18.48 -1.44
C TYR A 290 20.89 19.40 -1.19
N PHE A 291 22.04 18.82 -0.84
CA PHE A 291 23.31 19.57 -0.91
C PHE A 291 23.72 19.80 -2.38
N SER A 292 23.42 18.85 -3.25
CA SER A 292 23.68 18.90 -4.69
C SER A 292 22.51 18.31 -5.50
N PRO A 293 21.58 19.14 -6.01
CA PRO A 293 20.44 18.66 -6.81
C PRO A 293 20.88 18.08 -8.18
N SER A 294 22.12 18.32 -8.61
CA SER A 294 22.69 17.82 -9.86
C SER A 294 23.61 16.60 -9.66
N VAL A 295 23.61 15.97 -8.48
CA VAL A 295 24.54 14.89 -8.11
C VAL A 295 24.55 13.72 -9.11
N CYS A 296 23.42 13.42 -9.75
CA CYS A 296 23.32 12.32 -10.72
C CYS A 296 23.67 12.69 -12.17
N GLN A 297 23.81 13.97 -12.53
CA GLN A 297 24.09 14.39 -13.92
C GLN A 297 25.32 13.73 -14.58
N PRO A 298 26.44 13.50 -13.87
CA PRO A 298 27.61 12.85 -14.45
C PRO A 298 27.38 11.40 -14.90
N TYR A 299 26.38 10.73 -14.32
CA TYR A 299 26.15 9.29 -14.49
C TYR A 299 25.06 8.98 -15.53
N THR A 300 24.15 9.93 -15.77
CA THR A 300 23.08 9.78 -16.78
C THR A 300 23.55 10.08 -18.21
N SER A 301 24.54 10.96 -18.36
CA SER A 301 25.02 11.40 -19.68
C SER A 301 25.93 10.39 -20.39
N LYS A 302 26.59 9.50 -19.63
CA LYS A 302 27.50 8.47 -20.19
C LYS A 302 26.76 7.37 -20.95
N THR A 303 25.50 7.07 -20.59
CA THR A 303 24.73 5.96 -21.19
C THR A 303 24.30 6.24 -22.64
N LEU A 304 24.23 7.51 -23.06
CA LEU A 304 23.90 7.86 -24.46
C LEU A 304 25.09 7.68 -25.41
N ASN A 305 26.33 7.79 -24.94
CA ASN A 305 27.51 7.72 -25.81
C ASN A 305 28.07 6.29 -25.98
N SER A 306 27.70 5.34 -25.12
CA SER A 306 28.07 3.92 -25.29
C SER A 306 27.14 3.14 -26.23
N SER A 307 26.01 3.73 -26.65
CA SER A 307 25.01 3.10 -27.53
C SER A 307 25.26 3.34 -29.03
N ILE A 308 26.30 4.09 -29.41
CA ILE A 308 26.62 4.46 -30.81
C ILE A 308 27.86 3.71 -31.34
N SER A 309 28.48 2.83 -30.54
CA SER A 309 29.65 2.06 -30.94
C SER A 309 29.52 0.59 -30.57
N GLN A 310 28.58 -0.11 -31.21
CA GLN A 310 28.64 -1.54 -31.55
C GLN A 310 27.91 -1.78 -32.87
#